data_AF-A0A955H464-F1
#
_entry.id   AF-A0A955H464-F1
#
_cell.length_a   1.000
_cell.length_b   1.000
_cell.length_c   1.000
_cell.angle_alpha   90.00
_cell.angle_beta   90.00
_cell.angle_gamma   90.00
#
_symmetry.space_group_name_H-M   'P 1'
#
loop_
_entity.id
_entity.type
_entity.pdbx_description
1 polymer ?
#
loop_
_entity_poly.entity_id
_entity_poly.type
_entity_poly.pdbx_seq_one_letter_code
_entity_poly.pdbx_strand_id
1 'polypeptide(L)'
;MESPKIRQNNIESNMELIPLTEMAEQLDKLQSDESSGRGISCVKDIIGQLKLDNLDYARRTASMNHDKISNYPEVMMYIRDELFKGESDHPWKILDRLRELDMPE
;
A
#
# COMPACT_ATOMS: atom_id res chain seq x y z
N MET A 1 38.16 -7.67 33.63
CA MET A 1 37.59 -8.40 32.48
C MET A 1 36.38 -7.60 32.02
N GLU A 2 36.58 -6.75 31.02
CA GLU A 2 35.51 -5.92 30.45
C GLU A 2 34.78 -6.73 29.37
N SER A 3 33.46 -6.86 29.51
CA SER A 3 32.59 -7.45 28.48
C SER A 3 32.36 -6.42 27.36
N PRO A 4 32.46 -6.82 26.07
CA PRO A 4 32.26 -5.89 24.96
C PRO A 4 30.79 -5.47 24.84
N LYS A 5 30.54 -4.16 24.79
CA LYS A 5 29.23 -3.60 24.41
C LYS A 5 29.00 -3.86 22.93
N ILE A 6 28.09 -4.78 22.62
CA ILE A 6 27.58 -4.98 21.27
C ILE A 6 26.83 -3.70 20.88
N ARG A 7 27.42 -2.91 19.97
CA ARG A 7 26.70 -1.83 19.28
C ARG A 7 25.64 -2.48 18.40
N GLN A 8 24.39 -2.41 18.81
CA GLN A 8 23.28 -2.65 17.89
C GLN A 8 23.26 -1.48 16.90
N ASN A 9 23.59 -1.79 15.65
CA ASN A 9 23.47 -0.86 14.54
C ASN A 9 21.98 -0.64 14.28
N ASN A 10 21.43 0.51 14.72
CA ASN A 10 20.16 1.01 14.23
C ASN A 10 20.34 1.37 12.75
N ILE A 11 20.01 0.43 11.87
CA ILE A 11 19.70 0.74 10.47
C ILE A 11 18.25 1.22 10.50
N GLU A 12 18.06 2.47 10.91
CA GLU A 12 16.83 3.21 10.61
C GLU A 12 16.90 3.53 9.13
N SER A 13 16.47 2.57 8.31
CA SER A 13 16.18 2.79 6.90
C SER A 13 15.20 3.95 6.84
N ASN A 14 15.69 5.12 6.43
CA ASN A 14 14.95 6.35 6.27
C ASN A 14 13.99 6.17 5.07
N MET A 15 12.95 5.38 5.29
CA MET A 15 11.96 5.03 4.29
C MET A 15 11.04 6.24 4.20
N GLU A 16 11.30 7.13 3.24
CA GLU A 16 10.43 8.27 2.99
C GLU A 16 9.01 7.74 2.73
N LEU A 17 8.15 7.97 3.71
CA LEU A 17 6.72 7.72 3.60
C LEU A 17 6.14 8.90 2.81
N ILE A 18 5.45 8.60 1.72
CA ILE A 18 4.71 9.65 1.01
C ILE A 18 3.64 10.22 1.94
N PRO A 19 3.43 11.55 1.96
CA PRO A 19 2.32 12.15 2.69
C PRO A 19 0.98 11.54 2.26
N LEU A 20 0.06 11.30 3.21
CA LEU A 20 -1.24 10.68 2.88
C LEU A 20 -2.06 11.53 1.90
N THR A 21 -1.88 12.85 1.92
CA THR A 21 -2.48 13.76 0.94
C THR A 21 -1.96 13.51 -0.46
N GLU A 22 -0.65 13.30 -0.63
CA GLU A 22 -0.05 12.98 -1.92
C GLU A 22 -0.50 11.59 -2.40
N MET A 23 -0.60 10.63 -1.47
CA MET A 23 -1.17 9.30 -1.76
C MET A 23 -2.61 9.39 -2.27
N ALA A 24 -3.42 10.26 -1.67
CA ALA A 24 -4.80 10.49 -2.07
C ALA A 24 -4.90 11.13 -3.47
N GLU A 25 -4.02 12.06 -3.80
CA GLU A 25 -3.97 12.70 -5.12
C GLU A 25 -3.59 11.72 -6.24
N GLN A 26 -2.58 10.88 -6.01
CA GLN A 26 -2.17 9.85 -6.97
C GLN A 26 -3.28 8.81 -7.19
N LEU A 27 -3.96 8.39 -6.13
CA LEU A 27 -5.11 7.47 -6.23
C LEU A 27 -6.28 8.07 -7.00
N ASP A 28 -6.57 9.36 -6.80
CA ASP A 28 -7.63 10.06 -7.52
C ASP A 28 -7.32 10.11 -9.02
N LYS A 29 -6.06 10.41 -9.36
CA LYS A 29 -5.59 10.40 -10.73
C LYS A 29 -5.71 9.02 -11.38
N LEU A 30 -5.15 7.98 -10.76
CA LEU A 30 -5.20 6.61 -11.28
C LEU A 30 -6.64 6.13 -11.49
N GLN A 31 -7.53 6.42 -10.53
CA GLN A 31 -8.94 6.07 -10.65
C GLN A 31 -9.63 6.82 -11.80
N SER A 32 -9.25 8.08 -12.04
CA SER A 32 -9.82 8.90 -13.10
C SER A 32 -9.36 8.47 -14.49
N ASP A 33 -8.12 7.98 -14.61
CA ASP A 33 -7.53 7.51 -15.87
C ASP A 33 -8.05 6.11 -16.25
N GLU A 34 -8.20 5.20 -15.26
CA GLU A 34 -8.67 3.82 -15.48
C GLU A 34 -10.19 3.70 -15.68
N SER A 35 -10.97 4.65 -15.15
CA SER A 35 -12.41 4.61 -15.29
C SER A 35 -12.88 5.59 -16.36
N SER A 36 -13.56 5.09 -17.37
CA SER A 36 -14.19 5.89 -18.43
C SER A 36 -15.42 6.68 -17.89
N GLY A 37 -15.26 7.39 -16.78
CA GLY A 37 -16.27 8.22 -16.09
C GLY A 37 -17.06 7.52 -14.97
N ARG A 38 -16.94 6.20 -14.79
CA ARG A 38 -17.71 5.42 -13.78
C ARG A 38 -16.87 4.97 -12.57
N GLY A 39 -15.93 5.81 -12.15
CA GLY A 39 -14.97 5.57 -11.08
C GLY A 39 -15.39 4.66 -9.92
N ILE A 40 -14.43 3.90 -9.40
CA ILE A 40 -14.62 2.90 -8.36
C ILE A 40 -14.97 3.61 -7.05
N SER A 41 -16.18 3.37 -6.53
CA SER A 41 -16.67 4.07 -5.34
C SER A 41 -15.81 3.81 -4.10
N CYS A 42 -15.36 2.56 -3.87
CA CYS A 42 -14.51 2.24 -2.72
C CYS A 42 -13.16 2.94 -2.76
N VAL A 43 -12.63 3.27 -3.95
CA VAL A 43 -11.38 4.04 -4.08
C VAL A 43 -11.60 5.49 -3.68
N LYS A 44 -12.76 6.08 -3.99
CA LYS A 44 -13.13 7.42 -3.50
C LYS A 44 -13.24 7.44 -1.97
N ASP A 45 -13.76 6.37 -1.38
CA ASP A 45 -13.81 6.24 0.09
C ASP A 45 -12.39 6.17 0.68
N ILE A 46 -11.47 5.40 0.08
CA ILE A 46 -10.06 5.35 0.48
C ILE A 46 -9.42 6.74 0.40
N ILE A 47 -9.57 7.44 -0.74
CA ILE A 47 -9.06 8.80 -0.95
C ILE A 47 -9.60 9.77 0.12
N GLY A 48 -10.89 9.69 0.43
CA GLY A 48 -11.52 10.54 1.45
C GLY A 48 -10.90 10.30 2.83
N GLN A 49 -10.60 9.06 3.17
CA GLN A 49 -10.02 8.70 4.46
C GLN A 49 -8.55 9.10 4.55
N LEU A 50 -7.79 8.97 3.46
CA LEU A 50 -6.43 9.49 3.37
C LEU A 50 -6.37 11.02 3.54
N LYS A 51 -7.32 11.75 2.95
CA LYS A 51 -7.45 13.22 3.12
C LYS A 51 -7.81 13.63 4.55
N LEU A 52 -8.41 12.72 5.33
CA LEU A 52 -8.73 12.91 6.75
C LEU A 52 -7.65 12.35 7.68
N ASP A 53 -6.48 11.98 7.14
CA ASP A 53 -5.37 11.39 7.89
C ASP A 53 -5.73 10.05 8.58
N ASN A 54 -6.73 9.34 8.05
CA ASN A 54 -7.26 8.10 8.62
C ASN A 54 -6.75 6.87 7.87
N LEU A 55 -5.45 6.57 8.04
CA LEU A 55 -4.76 5.48 7.35
C LEU A 55 -5.35 4.09 7.68
N ASP A 56 -5.69 3.83 8.93
CA ASP A 56 -6.22 2.53 9.37
C ASP A 56 -7.55 2.20 8.68
N TYR A 57 -8.43 3.20 8.57
CA TYR A 57 -9.70 3.03 7.91
C TYR A 57 -9.53 2.92 6.39
N ALA A 58 -8.60 3.68 5.79
CA ALA A 58 -8.25 3.55 4.39
C ALA A 58 -7.79 2.11 4.07
N ARG A 59 -6.89 1.54 4.88
CA ARG A 59 -6.44 0.14 4.78
C ARG A 59 -7.61 -0.83 4.90
N ARG A 60 -8.43 -0.70 5.94
CA ARG A 60 -9.60 -1.57 6.13
C ARG A 60 -10.54 -1.55 4.92
N THR A 61 -10.83 -0.36 4.39
CA THR A 61 -11.69 -0.19 3.21
C THR A 61 -11.10 -0.90 2.00
N ALA A 62 -9.79 -0.77 1.80
CA ALA A 62 -9.06 -1.41 0.72
C ALA A 62 -9.09 -2.95 0.84
N SER A 63 -8.81 -3.50 2.02
CA SER A 63 -8.88 -4.96 2.26
C SER A 63 -10.29 -5.52 2.07
N MET A 64 -11.33 -4.81 2.54
CA MET A 64 -12.72 -5.26 2.44
C MET A 64 -13.28 -5.24 1.00
N ASN A 65 -12.73 -4.40 0.13
CA ASN A 65 -13.20 -4.25 -1.26
C ASN A 65 -12.14 -4.72 -2.28
N HIS A 66 -11.25 -5.63 -1.88
CA HIS A 66 -10.15 -6.08 -2.74
C HIS A 66 -10.63 -6.68 -4.06
N ASP A 67 -11.77 -7.38 -4.04
CA ASP A 67 -12.42 -8.04 -5.18
C ASP A 67 -12.86 -7.03 -6.26
N LYS A 68 -13.26 -5.84 -5.82
CA LYS A 68 -13.63 -4.74 -6.72
C LYS A 68 -12.39 -4.07 -7.28
N ILE A 69 -11.39 -3.84 -6.42
CA ILE A 69 -10.13 -3.19 -6.76
C ILE A 69 -9.29 -4.05 -7.70
N SER A 70 -9.33 -5.38 -7.58
CA SER A 70 -8.55 -6.30 -8.42
C SER A 70 -8.89 -6.26 -9.91
N ASN A 71 -10.03 -5.67 -10.28
CA ASN A 71 -10.36 -5.42 -11.68
C ASN A 71 -9.58 -4.24 -12.29
N TYR A 72 -8.81 -3.51 -11.47
CA TYR A 72 -8.07 -2.31 -11.85
C TYR A 72 -6.61 -2.49 -11.42
N PRO A 73 -5.79 -3.13 -12.25
CA PRO A 73 -4.44 -3.56 -11.87
C PRO A 73 -3.54 -2.43 -11.39
N GLU A 74 -3.57 -1.26 -12.05
CA GLU A 74 -2.73 -0.12 -11.69
C GLU A 74 -3.11 0.45 -10.32
N VAL A 75 -4.42 0.60 -10.05
CA VAL A 75 -4.92 1.03 -8.75
C VAL A 75 -4.57 0.01 -7.66
N MET A 76 -4.72 -1.28 -7.95
CA MET A 76 -4.38 -2.35 -7.02
C MET A 76 -2.89 -2.35 -6.66
N MET A 77 -2.01 -2.21 -7.66
CA MET A 77 -0.56 -2.12 -7.45
C MET A 77 -0.21 -0.92 -6.59
N TYR A 78 -0.75 0.26 -6.90
CA TYR A 78 -0.47 1.47 -6.14
C TYR A 78 -0.91 1.35 -4.67
N ILE A 79 -2.13 0.87 -4.41
CA ILE A 79 -2.62 0.67 -3.04
C ILE A 79 -1.70 -0.32 -2.30
N ARG A 80 -1.28 -1.39 -2.96
CA ARG A 80 -0.39 -2.37 -2.34
C ARG A 80 0.96 -1.78 -1.95
N ASP A 81 1.59 -1.04 -2.88
CA ASP A 81 2.97 -0.59 -2.73
C ASP A 81 3.08 0.60 -1.78
N GLU A 82 2.05 1.46 -1.75
CA GLU A 82 2.07 2.68 -0.93
C GLU A 82 1.17 2.59 0.30
N LEU A 83 -0.08 2.14 0.18
CA LEU A 83 -1.00 2.10 1.34
C LEU A 83 -0.58 1.03 2.35
N PHE A 84 -0.10 -0.12 1.86
CA PHE A 84 0.37 -1.26 2.66
C PHE A 84 1.89 -1.36 2.73
N LYS A 85 2.59 -0.27 2.39
CA LYS A 85 4.04 -0.16 2.50
C LYS A 85 4.48 -0.48 3.93
N GLY A 86 5.44 -1.38 4.08
CA GLY A 86 5.95 -1.82 5.39
C GLY A 86 5.10 -2.86 6.13
N GLU A 87 3.88 -3.18 5.71
CA GLU A 87 3.14 -4.31 6.28
C GLU A 87 3.68 -5.63 5.71
N SER A 88 4.21 -6.50 6.57
CA SER A 88 4.77 -7.81 6.18
C SER A 88 3.71 -8.91 6.07
N ASP A 89 2.56 -8.74 6.74
CA ASP A 89 1.56 -9.79 6.96
C ASP A 89 0.24 -9.56 6.21
N HIS A 90 0.18 -8.59 5.29
CA HIS A 90 -1.04 -8.36 4.51
C HIS A 90 -1.20 -9.43 3.41
N PRO A 91 -2.41 -10.02 3.23
CA PRO A 91 -2.65 -11.09 2.27
C PRO A 91 -2.31 -10.72 0.81
N TRP A 92 -2.28 -9.43 0.47
CA TRP A 92 -1.85 -9.01 -0.86
C TRP A 92 -0.37 -9.25 -1.13
N LYS A 93 0.50 -9.29 -0.11
CA LYS A 93 1.91 -9.66 -0.26
C LYS A 93 2.15 -11.16 -0.42
N ILE A 94 1.18 -12.01 -0.05
CA ILE A 94 1.29 -13.46 -0.28
C ILE A 94 1.43 -13.74 -1.79
N LEU A 95 0.78 -12.94 -2.65
CA LEU A 95 0.89 -13.08 -4.10
C LEU A 95 2.26 -12.67 -4.66
N ASP A 96 2.99 -11.71 -4.06
CA ASP A 96 4.39 -11.46 -4.49
C ASP A 96 5.32 -12.57 -4.01
N ARG A 97 5.18 -13.01 -2.76
CA ARG A 97 6.01 -14.09 -2.23
C ARG A 97 5.85 -15.36 -3.08
N LEU A 98 4.63 -15.66 -3.52
CA LEU A 98 4.36 -16.79 -4.42
C LEU A 98 4.94 -16.58 -5.82
N ARG A 99 4.94 -15.35 -6.35
CA ARG A 99 5.53 -15.02 -7.66
C ARG A 99 7.07 -15.06 -7.63
N GLU A 100 7.68 -14.66 -6.52
CA GLU A 100 9.14 -14.73 -6.31
C GLU A 100 9.64 -16.17 -6.09
N LEU A 101 8.80 -17.07 -5.57
CA LEU A 101 9.10 -18.49 -5.39
C LEU A 101 9.05 -19.32 -6.69
N ASP A 102 8.47 -18.78 -7.76
CA ASP A 102 8.23 -19.48 -9.03
C ASP A 102 9.24 -19.11 -10.15
N MET A 103 10.33 -18.41 -9.82
CA MET A 103 11.45 -18.19 -10.75
C MET A 103 12.57 -19.22 -10.49
N PRO A 104 12.72 -20.25 -11.34
CA PRO A 104 13.93 -21.08 -11.33
C PRO A 104 15.11 -20.24 -11.83
N GLU A 105 16.22 -20.27 -11.10
CA GLU A 105 17.54 -19.80 -11.56
C GLU A 105 17.99 -20.51 -12.85
#